data_AF-A0A9C9DDP9-F1
#
_entry.id   AF-A0A9C9DDP9-F1
#
_cell.length_a   1.000
_cell.length_b   1.000
_cell.length_c   1.000
_cell.angle_alpha   90.00
_cell.angle_beta   90.00
_cell.angle_gamma   90.00
#
_symmetry.space_group_name_H-M   'P 1'
#
loop_
_entity.id
_entity.type
_entity.pdbx_description
1 polymer ?
#
loop_
_entity_poly.entity_id
_entity_poly.type
_entity_poly.pdbx_seq_one_letter_code
_entity_poly.pdbx_strand_id
1 'polypeptide(L)'
;MSDVDRNKSHEQEGEVVDGEVVAEFPSETLMHLPTVPDEDEALSAAQVSPDDRVDVGRRQFVVRLLAGGVAALALGGGAAILYNNSRRREPTVLILPNGSALEMDEGAMDVAALIERISELEYELASVTAERDQLISDMSQADAELEDLRVRLEEAQTLNDLWQSLDSVGLDSLLNSALQVVAGALSGVSSVAALLQTGLETGQAALNSFVEALPGPQEGIRWLGGQVEALADALEWLAEQVQEAVEPVEPFTTMIAEFVLWVLDRLPFGAGARARAGMEAMQDVINRLPDLIAGINDDVLVPLADWFGENERRNLFGILLDPITEHVIDPATDILKEIANLEDAYQAQLSGPVQQALEQRAAIRSQIQEAQARMGWRA
;
A
#
# COMPACT_ATOMS: atom_id res chain seq x y z
N MET A 1 57.17 22.79 18.35
CA MET A 1 57.51 21.48 17.78
C MET A 1 56.23 21.01 17.10
N SER A 2 55.94 21.51 15.90
CA SER A 2 56.54 21.11 14.59
C SER A 2 55.76 19.92 14.01
N ASP A 3 55.25 19.92 12.78
CA ASP A 3 55.25 20.87 11.64
C ASP A 3 53.86 20.75 10.94
N VAL A 4 53.20 21.75 10.36
CA VAL A 4 53.53 22.76 9.31
C VAL A 4 53.42 22.22 7.87
N ASP A 5 52.53 22.84 7.08
CA ASP A 5 52.40 22.81 5.60
C ASP A 5 52.06 21.44 4.93
N ARG A 6 51.45 21.32 3.72
CA ARG A 6 51.00 22.21 2.61
C ARG A 6 49.86 21.45 1.84
N ASN A 7 49.11 21.91 0.82
CA ASN A 7 49.24 23.03 -0.13
C ASN A 7 47.87 23.45 -0.77
N LYS A 8 47.96 24.50 -1.61
CA LYS A 8 47.08 25.12 -2.64
C LYS A 8 46.26 24.17 -3.55
N SER A 9 45.08 24.48 -4.10
CA SER A 9 44.46 25.70 -4.69
C SER A 9 45.00 26.10 -6.09
N HIS A 10 44.15 26.05 -7.12
CA HIS A 10 44.48 26.53 -8.48
C HIS A 10 43.35 27.44 -9.01
N GLU A 11 43.74 28.65 -9.42
CA GLU A 11 42.94 29.62 -10.18
C GLU A 11 43.36 29.59 -11.67
N GLN A 12 42.41 29.90 -12.56
CA GLN A 12 42.52 30.63 -13.85
C GLN A 12 41.16 30.45 -14.55
N GLU A 13 40.29 31.46 -14.72
CA GLU A 13 40.42 32.79 -15.36
C GLU A 13 40.73 32.77 -16.87
N GLY A 14 39.78 33.34 -17.63
CA GLY A 14 40.00 33.97 -18.93
C GLY A 14 39.66 33.14 -20.17
N GLU A 15 38.59 33.51 -20.88
CA GLU A 15 38.72 34.28 -22.14
C GLU A 15 37.36 34.88 -22.56
N VAL A 16 37.37 36.16 -22.96
CA VAL A 16 36.24 36.87 -23.58
C VAL A 16 36.66 37.18 -25.01
N VAL A 17 35.84 36.81 -25.99
CA VAL A 17 35.94 37.37 -27.35
C VAL A 17 34.56 37.80 -27.84
N ASP A 18 34.52 39.06 -28.22
CA ASP A 18 33.38 39.79 -28.78
C ASP A 18 33.24 39.50 -30.30
N GLY A 19 32.04 39.61 -30.87
CA GLY A 19 31.78 39.04 -32.19
C GLY A 19 30.43 39.37 -32.83
N GLU A 20 30.06 40.65 -32.86
CA GLU A 20 28.90 41.16 -33.61
C GLU A 20 29.05 40.91 -35.12
N VAL A 21 28.07 40.23 -35.73
CA VAL A 21 27.81 40.30 -37.18
C VAL A 21 26.32 40.49 -37.42
N VAL A 22 25.95 41.73 -37.76
CA VAL A 22 24.62 42.06 -38.26
C VAL A 22 24.49 41.62 -39.72
N ALA A 23 23.43 40.88 -40.03
CA ALA A 23 22.95 40.68 -41.39
C ALA A 23 21.42 40.65 -41.40
N GLU A 24 20.81 41.82 -41.60
CA GLU A 24 19.45 41.88 -42.14
C GLU A 24 19.48 41.39 -43.60
N PHE A 25 18.51 40.57 -44.02
CA PHE A 25 17.71 40.75 -45.24
C PHE A 25 16.53 39.75 -45.25
N PRO A 26 15.43 40.01 -45.98
CA PRO A 26 14.11 39.48 -45.65
C PRO A 26 13.63 38.32 -46.54
N SER A 27 12.53 37.71 -46.08
CA SER A 27 11.51 37.01 -46.89
C SER A 27 12.01 35.93 -47.87
N GLU A 28 12.00 34.67 -47.43
CA GLU A 28 11.56 33.58 -48.32
C GLU A 28 10.95 32.41 -47.56
N THR A 29 9.89 31.83 -48.13
CA THR A 29 9.02 30.84 -47.49
C THR A 29 9.47 29.41 -47.84
N LEU A 30 10.08 28.69 -46.89
CA LEU A 30 10.29 27.26 -47.02
C LEU A 30 9.87 26.52 -45.74
N MET A 31 8.83 25.68 -45.88
CA MET A 31 8.39 24.79 -44.81
C MET A 31 9.46 23.74 -44.53
N HIS A 32 10.04 23.78 -43.33
CA HIS A 32 10.91 22.72 -42.85
C HIS A 32 10.05 21.51 -42.46
N LEU A 33 9.77 20.64 -43.42
CA LEU A 33 9.23 19.31 -43.13
C LEU A 33 10.27 18.51 -42.31
N PRO A 34 9.85 17.73 -41.30
CA PRO A 34 10.74 16.78 -40.66
C PRO A 34 11.10 15.66 -41.65
N THR A 35 12.36 15.24 -41.65
CA THR A 35 12.81 14.07 -42.40
C THR A 35 12.16 12.82 -41.83
N VAL A 36 11.46 12.06 -42.68
CA VAL A 36 10.99 10.71 -42.35
C VAL A 36 12.24 9.81 -42.21
N PRO A 37 12.41 9.07 -41.11
CA PRO A 37 13.53 8.13 -40.98
C PRO A 37 13.40 6.99 -41.99
N ASP A 38 14.52 6.55 -42.55
CA ASP A 38 14.56 5.43 -43.49
C ASP A 38 14.10 4.13 -42.83
N GLU A 39 13.47 3.25 -43.60
CA GLU A 39 12.76 2.05 -43.10
C GLU A 39 13.68 1.05 -42.36
N ASP A 40 15.00 1.16 -42.53
CA ASP A 40 16.00 0.31 -41.87
C ASP A 40 16.21 0.65 -40.38
N GLU A 41 15.88 1.86 -39.89
CA GLU A 41 15.97 2.17 -38.45
C GLU A 41 14.77 1.63 -37.64
N ALA A 42 13.64 1.35 -38.29
CA ALA A 42 12.41 0.90 -37.63
C ALA A 42 12.55 -0.47 -36.90
N LEU A 43 13.52 -1.29 -37.31
CA LEU A 43 13.76 -2.62 -36.73
C LEU A 43 14.58 -2.59 -35.43
N SER A 44 15.22 -1.47 -35.08
CA SER A 44 15.97 -1.33 -33.81
C SER A 44 15.11 -0.86 -32.63
N ALA A 45 13.88 -0.42 -32.86
CA ALA A 45 12.97 0.11 -31.83
C ALA A 45 12.26 -0.98 -30.98
N ALA A 46 12.66 -2.25 -31.08
CA ALA A 46 11.98 -3.38 -30.43
C ALA A 46 12.16 -3.47 -28.90
N GLN A 47 13.00 -2.62 -28.28
CA GLN A 47 13.25 -2.57 -26.82
C GLN A 47 12.63 -1.34 -26.12
N VAL A 48 11.50 -0.83 -26.61
CA VAL A 48 10.72 0.20 -25.92
C VAL A 48 9.79 -0.44 -24.87
N SER A 49 9.91 0.03 -23.62
CA SER A 49 9.13 -0.40 -22.46
C SER A 49 7.60 -0.36 -22.70
N PRO A 50 6.81 -1.22 -22.04
CA PRO A 50 5.36 -1.28 -22.26
C PRO A 50 4.63 0.02 -21.87
N ASP A 51 5.21 0.86 -21.02
CA ASP A 51 4.66 2.14 -20.57
C ASP A 51 4.62 3.20 -21.70
N ASP A 52 5.71 3.35 -22.45
CA ASP A 52 5.81 4.28 -23.59
C ASP A 52 4.84 3.95 -24.73
N ARG A 53 4.44 2.68 -24.88
CA ARG A 53 3.49 2.25 -25.92
C ARG A 53 2.11 2.87 -25.74
N VAL A 54 1.72 3.19 -24.50
CA VAL A 54 0.44 3.85 -24.21
C VAL A 54 0.49 5.32 -24.61
N ASP A 55 1.62 6.00 -24.42
CA ASP A 55 1.76 7.42 -24.75
C ASP A 55 1.92 7.68 -26.26
N VAL A 56 2.59 6.78 -27.01
CA VAL A 56 2.65 6.88 -28.48
C VAL A 56 1.26 6.78 -29.11
N GLY A 57 0.39 5.91 -28.58
CA GLY A 57 -1.01 5.81 -29.01
C GLY A 57 -1.82 7.07 -28.71
N ARG A 58 -1.63 7.67 -27.52
CA ARG A 58 -2.25 8.95 -27.12
C ARG A 58 -1.81 10.09 -28.01
N ARG A 59 -0.51 10.23 -28.30
CA ARG A 59 0.04 11.26 -29.19
C ARG A 59 -0.41 11.07 -30.64
N GLN A 60 -0.44 9.85 -31.18
CA GLN A 60 -0.98 9.61 -32.52
C GLN A 60 -2.49 9.87 -32.61
N PHE A 61 -3.26 9.57 -31.56
CA PHE A 61 -4.69 9.91 -31.53
C PHE A 61 -4.91 11.42 -31.45
N VAL A 62 -4.23 12.14 -30.56
CA VAL A 62 -4.32 13.61 -30.45
C VAL A 62 -3.80 14.31 -31.70
N VAL A 63 -2.73 13.82 -32.33
CA VAL A 63 -2.24 14.36 -33.62
C VAL A 63 -3.20 14.04 -34.77
N ARG A 64 -3.89 12.89 -34.79
CA ARG A 64 -4.97 12.62 -35.75
C ARG A 64 -6.23 13.43 -35.46
N LEU A 65 -6.54 13.71 -34.21
CA LEU A 65 -7.67 14.55 -33.79
C LEU A 65 -7.40 16.04 -34.08
N LEU A 66 -6.15 16.50 -33.99
CA LEU A 66 -5.74 17.85 -34.38
C LEU A 66 -5.56 17.98 -35.89
N ALA A 67 -4.93 17.04 -36.58
CA ALA A 67 -4.81 17.08 -38.04
C ALA A 67 -6.17 16.90 -38.74
N GLY A 68 -7.03 16.01 -38.22
CA GLY A 68 -8.40 15.83 -38.70
C GLY A 68 -9.35 16.94 -38.24
N GLY A 69 -9.22 17.41 -37.00
CA GLY A 69 -10.05 18.47 -36.42
C GLY A 69 -9.73 19.85 -36.97
N VAL A 70 -8.48 20.15 -37.29
CA VAL A 70 -8.10 21.38 -38.01
C VAL A 70 -8.47 21.27 -39.49
N ALA A 71 -8.44 20.09 -40.12
CA ALA A 71 -9.04 19.91 -41.44
C ALA A 71 -10.57 20.18 -41.43
N ALA A 72 -11.29 19.72 -40.40
CA ALA A 72 -12.72 19.99 -40.25
C ALA A 72 -13.03 21.46 -39.92
N LEU A 73 -12.31 22.09 -38.99
CA LEU A 73 -12.56 23.47 -38.56
C LEU A 73 -11.99 24.54 -39.50
N ALA A 74 -10.96 24.23 -40.31
CA ALA A 74 -10.53 25.12 -41.39
C ALA A 74 -11.45 25.06 -42.61
N LEU A 75 -12.18 23.95 -42.82
CA LEU A 75 -13.18 23.83 -43.90
C LEU A 75 -14.57 24.36 -43.51
N GLY A 76 -14.92 24.30 -42.22
CA GLY A 76 -16.21 24.82 -41.70
C GLY A 76 -16.45 26.33 -41.90
N GLY A 77 -15.40 27.13 -42.10
CA GLY A 77 -15.51 28.55 -42.49
C GLY A 77 -15.25 28.85 -43.97
N GLY A 78 -14.73 27.87 -44.73
CA GLY A 78 -14.21 28.09 -46.09
C GLY A 78 -15.21 27.81 -47.23
N ALA A 79 -16.13 26.87 -47.04
CA ALA A 79 -17.08 26.46 -48.08
C ALA A 79 -18.01 27.62 -48.52
N ALA A 80 -18.48 28.42 -47.56
CA ALA A 80 -19.30 29.61 -47.84
C ALA A 80 -18.55 30.75 -48.56
N ILE A 81 -17.22 30.74 -48.56
CA ILE A 81 -16.40 31.79 -49.20
C ILE A 81 -15.97 31.38 -50.62
N LEU A 82 -15.64 30.10 -50.84
CA LEU A 82 -15.27 29.61 -52.18
C LEU A 82 -16.46 29.54 -53.15
N TYR A 83 -17.70 29.32 -52.68
CA TYR A 83 -18.88 29.40 -53.54
C TYR A 83 -19.34 30.84 -53.83
N ASN A 84 -19.00 31.81 -52.97
CA ASN A 84 -19.43 33.21 -53.10
C ASN A 84 -18.60 34.00 -54.13
N ASN A 85 -17.31 33.67 -54.32
CA ASN A 85 -16.46 34.36 -55.30
C ASN A 85 -16.88 34.15 -56.77
N SER A 86 -17.64 33.09 -57.08
CA SER A 86 -18.12 32.80 -58.44
C SER A 86 -19.42 33.53 -58.82
N ARG A 87 -20.09 34.22 -57.87
CA ARG A 87 -21.36 34.94 -58.10
C ARG A 87 -21.34 36.41 -57.66
N ARG A 88 -20.17 37.04 -57.57
CA ARG A 88 -20.08 38.52 -57.60
C ARG A 88 -20.37 39.07 -59.00
N ARG A 89 -21.61 38.90 -59.46
CA ARG A 89 -22.22 39.93 -60.31
C ARG A 89 -22.54 41.10 -59.37
N GLU A 90 -22.01 42.26 -59.69
CA GLU A 90 -22.41 43.48 -58.99
C GLU A 90 -23.94 43.61 -59.08
N PRO A 91 -24.65 43.96 -57.99
CA PRO A 91 -26.08 44.21 -58.08
C PRO A 91 -26.28 45.46 -58.93
N THR A 92 -26.48 45.28 -60.23
CA THR A 92 -26.85 46.35 -61.15
C THR A 92 -28.15 46.93 -60.62
N VAL A 93 -28.06 48.11 -59.99
CA VAL A 93 -29.23 48.80 -59.47
C VAL A 93 -30.06 49.21 -60.67
N LEU A 94 -31.06 48.40 -61.00
CA LEU A 94 -32.01 48.68 -62.06
C LEU A 94 -32.89 49.84 -61.62
N ILE A 95 -32.43 51.07 -61.88
CA ILE A 95 -33.22 52.28 -61.68
C ILE A 95 -34.36 52.20 -62.69
N LEU A 96 -35.52 51.69 -62.27
CA LEU A 96 -36.73 51.81 -63.06
C LEU A 96 -36.99 53.31 -63.28
N PRO A 97 -37.04 53.79 -64.54
CA PRO A 97 -37.39 55.17 -64.79
C PRO A 97 -38.84 55.39 -64.32
N ASN A 98 -39.01 56.20 -63.27
CA ASN A 98 -40.33 56.67 -62.85
C ASN A 98 -41.04 57.26 -64.08
N GLY A 99 -42.26 56.79 -64.35
CA GLY A 99 -42.99 57.03 -65.61
C GLY A 99 -43.52 58.44 -65.79
N SER A 100 -42.65 59.46 -65.73
CA SER A 100 -42.99 60.89 -65.80
C SER A 100 -42.37 61.61 -67.00
N ALA A 101 -41.83 60.88 -67.98
CA ALA A 101 -41.21 61.44 -69.19
C ALA A 101 -41.65 60.66 -70.45
N LEU A 102 -42.97 60.54 -70.63
CA LEU A 102 -43.56 60.32 -71.95
C LEU A 102 -43.91 61.70 -72.53
N GLU A 103 -42.94 62.34 -73.19
CA GLU A 103 -43.24 63.46 -74.08
C GLU A 103 -44.09 62.91 -75.24
N MET A 104 -45.35 63.36 -75.31
CA MET A 104 -46.25 63.03 -76.41
C MET A 104 -45.89 63.87 -77.64
N ASP A 105 -44.94 63.38 -78.43
CA ASP A 105 -44.75 63.85 -79.81
C ASP A 105 -45.64 63.04 -80.77
N GLU A 106 -46.25 63.70 -81.76
CA GLU A 106 -47.23 63.11 -82.69
C GLU A 106 -46.53 62.28 -83.78
N GLY A 107 -45.94 61.16 -83.39
CA GLY A 107 -45.15 60.31 -84.28
C GLY A 107 -45.25 58.83 -83.94
N ALA A 108 -46.47 58.28 -83.92
CA ALA A 108 -46.77 56.86 -83.73
C ALA A 108 -45.88 56.17 -82.67
N MET A 109 -46.26 56.28 -81.38
CA MET A 109 -45.71 55.44 -80.31
C MET A 109 -45.51 54.03 -80.84
N ASP A 110 -44.26 53.60 -80.97
CA ASP A 110 -43.97 52.32 -81.60
C ASP A 110 -44.38 51.22 -80.63
N VAL A 111 -45.62 50.75 -80.83
CA VAL A 111 -46.25 49.71 -80.02
C VAL A 111 -45.38 48.44 -80.07
N ALA A 112 -44.61 48.22 -81.14
CA ALA A 112 -43.65 47.13 -81.21
C ALA A 112 -42.50 47.29 -80.19
N ALA A 113 -41.90 48.47 -80.08
CA ALA A 113 -40.82 48.74 -79.12
C ALA A 113 -41.28 48.65 -77.66
N LEU A 114 -42.53 49.06 -77.35
CA LEU A 114 -43.12 48.85 -76.03
C LEU A 114 -43.42 47.36 -75.75
N ILE A 115 -43.89 46.60 -76.74
CA ILE A 115 -44.08 45.15 -76.63
C ILE A 115 -42.75 44.42 -76.42
N GLU A 116 -41.70 44.81 -77.12
CA GLU A 116 -40.34 44.26 -76.96
C GLU A 116 -39.80 44.54 -75.54
N ARG A 117 -39.99 45.77 -75.03
CA ARG A 117 -39.60 46.11 -73.65
C ARG A 117 -40.40 45.36 -72.59
N ILE A 118 -41.69 45.09 -72.83
CA ILE A 118 -42.52 44.26 -71.94
C ILE A 118 -42.01 42.82 -71.93
N SER A 119 -41.72 42.22 -73.10
CA SER A 119 -41.22 40.84 -73.15
C SER A 119 -39.81 40.68 -72.56
N GLU A 120 -38.96 41.70 -72.69
CA GLU A 120 -37.65 41.77 -72.01
C GLU A 120 -37.82 41.78 -70.48
N LEU A 121 -38.72 42.61 -69.95
CA LEU A 121 -39.02 42.67 -68.51
C LEU A 121 -39.72 41.42 -67.97
N GLU A 122 -40.59 40.79 -68.76
CA GLU A 122 -41.20 39.49 -68.42
C GLU A 122 -40.15 38.38 -68.33
N TYR A 123 -39.19 38.35 -69.27
CA TYR A 123 -38.06 37.43 -69.22
C TYR A 123 -37.11 37.69 -68.05
N GLU A 124 -36.77 38.96 -67.78
CA GLU A 124 -35.95 39.37 -66.65
C GLU A 124 -36.61 38.96 -65.33
N LEU A 125 -37.91 39.25 -65.15
CA LEU A 125 -38.66 38.90 -63.95
C LEU A 125 -38.80 37.39 -63.77
N ALA A 126 -38.99 36.62 -64.85
CA ALA A 126 -38.95 35.15 -64.81
C ALA A 126 -37.57 34.62 -64.39
N SER A 127 -36.48 35.21 -64.89
CA SER A 127 -35.12 34.82 -64.53
C SER A 127 -34.77 35.11 -63.06
N VAL A 128 -35.14 36.30 -62.56
CA VAL A 128 -34.95 36.69 -61.15
C VAL A 128 -35.84 35.85 -60.22
N THR A 129 -37.04 35.48 -60.66
CA THR A 129 -37.92 34.56 -59.91
C THR A 129 -37.28 33.19 -59.79
N ALA A 130 -36.74 32.63 -60.88
CA ALA A 130 -36.04 31.35 -60.86
C ALA A 130 -34.75 31.39 -60.00
N GLU A 131 -33.97 32.47 -60.06
CA GLU A 131 -32.78 32.65 -59.22
C GLU A 131 -33.13 32.77 -57.73
N ARG A 132 -34.18 33.54 -57.39
CA ARG A 132 -34.71 33.62 -56.02
C ARG A 132 -35.14 32.24 -55.51
N ASP A 133 -35.88 31.49 -56.31
CA ASP A 133 -36.40 30.18 -55.91
C ASP A 133 -35.27 29.14 -55.74
N GLN A 134 -34.22 29.23 -56.56
CA GLN A 134 -32.98 28.48 -56.35
C GLN A 134 -32.28 28.89 -55.04
N LEU A 135 -32.13 30.19 -54.76
CA LEU A 135 -31.50 30.67 -53.53
C LEU A 135 -32.29 30.28 -52.27
N ILE A 136 -33.62 30.27 -52.34
CA ILE A 136 -34.48 29.75 -51.24
C ILE A 136 -34.24 28.25 -51.03
N SER A 137 -34.11 27.48 -52.12
CA SER A 137 -33.78 26.05 -52.05
C SER A 137 -32.39 25.83 -51.43
N ASP A 138 -31.37 26.53 -51.92
CA ASP A 138 -29.99 26.44 -51.43
C ASP A 138 -29.89 26.81 -49.94
N MET A 139 -30.59 27.87 -49.51
CA MET A 139 -30.65 28.28 -48.10
C MET A 139 -31.34 27.21 -47.23
N SER A 140 -32.45 26.65 -47.71
CA SER A 140 -33.18 25.59 -46.97
C SER A 140 -32.36 24.30 -46.82
N GLN A 141 -31.51 23.98 -47.79
CA GLN A 141 -30.57 22.88 -47.70
C GLN A 141 -29.45 23.19 -46.70
N ALA A 142 -28.86 24.39 -46.76
CA ALA A 142 -27.81 24.80 -45.84
C ALA A 142 -28.30 24.84 -44.37
N ASP A 143 -29.53 25.30 -44.12
CA ASP A 143 -30.14 25.27 -42.78
C ASP A 143 -30.32 23.83 -42.28
N ALA A 144 -30.71 22.90 -43.14
CA ALA A 144 -30.83 21.47 -42.79
C ALA A 144 -29.47 20.81 -42.51
N GLU A 145 -28.44 21.13 -43.30
CA GLU A 145 -27.06 20.66 -43.08
C GLU A 145 -26.46 21.22 -41.77
N LEU A 146 -26.72 22.49 -41.46
CA LEU A 146 -26.29 23.10 -40.19
C LEU A 146 -26.95 22.44 -38.97
N GLU A 147 -28.21 22.03 -39.07
CA GLU A 147 -28.91 21.36 -37.98
C GLU A 147 -28.42 19.93 -37.76
N ASP A 148 -28.18 19.15 -38.83
CA ASP A 148 -27.53 17.83 -38.73
C ASP A 148 -26.11 17.93 -38.13
N LEU A 149 -25.32 18.95 -38.51
CA LEU A 149 -24.00 19.20 -37.92
C LEU A 149 -24.07 19.58 -36.44
N ARG A 150 -25.09 20.32 -35.99
CA ARG A 150 -25.29 20.64 -34.56
C ARG A 150 -25.58 19.38 -33.74
N VAL A 151 -26.49 18.52 -34.22
CA VAL A 151 -26.82 17.25 -33.56
C VAL A 151 -25.57 16.39 -33.41
N ARG A 152 -24.79 16.23 -34.48
CA ARG A 152 -23.53 15.45 -34.43
C ARG A 152 -22.48 16.06 -33.50
N LEU A 153 -22.42 17.38 -33.39
CA LEU A 153 -21.51 18.06 -32.46
C LEU A 153 -21.90 17.77 -31.00
N GLU A 154 -23.20 17.82 -30.68
CA GLU A 154 -23.73 17.51 -29.34
C GLU A 154 -23.51 16.03 -28.97
N GLU A 155 -23.72 15.10 -29.91
CA GLU A 155 -23.41 13.68 -29.72
C GLU A 155 -21.90 13.43 -29.50
N ALA A 156 -21.04 14.10 -30.27
CA ALA A 156 -19.59 14.00 -30.12
C ALA A 156 -19.08 14.60 -28.80
N GLN A 157 -19.68 15.71 -28.33
CA GLN A 157 -19.43 16.27 -26.99
C GLN A 157 -19.84 15.29 -25.89
N THR A 158 -21.06 14.75 -25.97
CA THR A 158 -21.57 13.73 -25.03
C THR A 158 -20.63 12.52 -24.93
N LEU A 159 -20.11 12.04 -26.07
CA LEU A 159 -19.14 10.94 -26.08
C LEU A 159 -17.80 11.34 -25.45
N ASN A 160 -17.32 12.57 -25.69
CA ASN A 160 -16.09 13.08 -25.09
C ASN A 160 -16.20 13.12 -23.57
N ASP A 161 -17.31 13.62 -23.04
CA ASP A 161 -17.61 13.68 -21.61
C ASP A 161 -17.64 12.29 -20.97
N LEU A 162 -18.19 11.27 -21.66
CA LEU A 162 -18.14 9.88 -21.22
C LEU A 162 -16.71 9.32 -21.16
N TRP A 163 -15.84 9.66 -22.12
CA TRP A 163 -14.43 9.26 -22.08
C TRP A 163 -13.65 9.97 -20.97
N GLN A 164 -13.89 11.26 -20.75
CA GLN A 164 -13.30 12.00 -19.61
C GLN A 164 -13.79 11.43 -18.28
N SER A 165 -15.07 11.06 -18.18
CA SER A 165 -15.64 10.37 -17.02
C SER A 165 -14.96 9.01 -16.77
N LEU A 166 -14.70 8.23 -17.82
CA LEU A 166 -14.00 6.94 -17.70
C LEU A 166 -12.58 7.06 -17.14
N ASP A 167 -11.87 8.13 -17.49
CA ASP A 167 -10.51 8.44 -17.03
C ASP A 167 -10.53 8.99 -15.58
N SER A 168 -11.50 9.85 -15.26
CA SER A 168 -11.65 10.47 -13.94
C SER A 168 -12.01 9.49 -12.81
N VAL A 169 -12.45 8.27 -13.13
CA VAL A 169 -12.57 7.18 -12.12
C VAL A 169 -11.22 6.86 -11.44
N GLY A 170 -10.09 7.23 -12.05
CA GLY A 170 -8.81 7.34 -11.33
C GLY A 170 -8.26 6.02 -10.80
N LEU A 171 -8.61 4.89 -11.43
CA LEU A 171 -8.34 3.53 -10.93
C LEU A 171 -6.85 3.29 -10.63
N ASP A 172 -5.92 3.89 -11.38
CA ASP A 172 -4.49 3.74 -11.15
C ASP A 172 -4.01 4.47 -9.89
N SER A 173 -4.57 5.66 -9.60
CA SER A 173 -4.27 6.40 -8.37
C SER A 173 -4.88 5.74 -7.12
N LEU A 174 -6.08 5.17 -7.27
CA LEU A 174 -6.75 4.37 -6.25
C LEU A 174 -5.94 3.10 -5.94
N LEU A 175 -5.55 2.33 -6.97
CA LEU A 175 -4.71 1.14 -6.81
C LEU A 175 -3.36 1.48 -6.16
N ASN A 176 -2.66 2.52 -6.62
CA ASN A 176 -1.38 2.92 -6.02
C ASN A 176 -1.52 3.28 -4.54
N SER A 177 -2.56 4.03 -4.18
CA SER A 177 -2.83 4.41 -2.78
C SER A 177 -3.16 3.18 -1.91
N ALA A 178 -4.04 2.31 -2.41
CA ALA A 178 -4.44 1.10 -1.69
C ALA A 178 -3.28 0.09 -1.55
N LEU A 179 -2.46 -0.08 -2.58
CA LEU A 179 -1.25 -0.92 -2.52
C LEU A 179 -0.22 -0.38 -1.53
N GLN A 180 -0.05 0.94 -1.40
CA GLN A 180 0.82 1.52 -0.38
C GLN A 180 0.33 1.22 1.05
N VAL A 181 -0.99 1.30 1.30
CA VAL A 181 -1.56 0.95 2.62
C VAL A 181 -1.38 -0.54 2.93
N VAL A 182 -1.69 -1.42 1.97
CA VAL A 182 -1.51 -2.88 2.13
C VAL A 182 -0.03 -3.24 2.31
N ALA A 183 0.89 -2.59 1.59
CA ALA A 183 2.33 -2.77 1.78
C ALA A 183 2.80 -2.32 3.18
N GLY A 184 2.24 -1.22 3.71
CA GLY A 184 2.48 -0.78 5.09
C GLY A 184 2.04 -1.82 6.13
N ALA A 185 0.83 -2.37 5.99
CA ALA A 185 0.32 -3.41 6.87
C ALA A 185 1.13 -4.72 6.78
N LEU A 186 1.51 -5.16 5.57
CA LEU A 186 2.42 -6.30 5.37
C LEU A 186 3.80 -6.07 6.00
N SER A 187 4.34 -4.85 5.91
CA SER A 187 5.57 -4.47 6.60
C SER A 187 5.41 -4.59 8.12
N GLY A 188 4.27 -4.17 8.68
CA GLY A 188 3.93 -4.37 10.08
C GLY A 188 3.98 -5.85 10.50
N VAL A 189 3.22 -6.71 9.81
CA VAL A 189 3.20 -8.17 10.05
C VAL A 189 4.62 -8.77 10.01
N SER A 190 5.43 -8.41 9.01
CA SER A 190 6.81 -8.91 8.90
C SER A 190 7.73 -8.44 10.04
N SER A 191 7.54 -7.21 10.53
CA SER A 191 8.28 -6.68 11.68
C SER A 191 7.93 -7.42 12.97
N VAL A 192 6.65 -7.70 13.22
CA VAL A 192 6.24 -8.46 14.43
C VAL A 192 6.64 -9.95 14.30
N ALA A 193 6.63 -10.52 13.09
CA ALA A 193 7.17 -11.86 12.85
C ALA A 193 8.67 -11.99 13.21
N ALA A 194 9.48 -10.97 12.91
CA ALA A 194 10.89 -10.94 13.31
C ALA A 194 11.08 -10.81 14.84
N LEU A 195 10.20 -10.06 15.52
CA LEU A 195 10.16 -10.00 16.98
C LEU A 195 9.79 -11.37 17.58
N LEU A 196 8.77 -12.05 17.05
CA LEU A 196 8.40 -13.39 17.48
C LEU A 196 9.52 -14.42 17.25
N GLN A 197 10.26 -14.36 16.14
CA GLN A 197 11.42 -15.23 15.95
C GLN A 197 12.48 -15.01 17.05
N THR A 198 12.86 -13.75 17.28
CA THR A 198 13.82 -13.36 18.33
C THR A 198 13.35 -13.82 19.71
N GLY A 199 12.05 -13.72 19.96
CA GLY A 199 11.42 -14.13 21.20
C GLY A 199 11.29 -15.63 21.38
N LEU A 200 11.10 -16.40 20.31
CA LEU A 200 11.17 -17.87 20.33
C LEU A 200 12.60 -18.35 20.66
N GLU A 201 13.62 -17.71 20.09
CA GLU A 201 15.03 -17.97 20.44
C GLU A 201 15.30 -17.65 21.93
N THR A 202 14.74 -16.54 22.43
CA THR A 202 14.86 -16.14 23.85
C THR A 202 14.10 -17.09 24.78
N GLY A 203 12.88 -17.49 24.43
CA GLY A 203 12.07 -18.46 25.18
C GLY A 203 12.68 -19.86 25.17
N GLN A 204 13.35 -20.26 24.09
CA GLN A 204 14.13 -21.50 24.05
C GLN A 204 15.36 -21.42 24.97
N ALA A 205 16.07 -20.28 24.99
CA ALA A 205 17.19 -20.07 25.91
C ALA A 205 16.73 -20.10 27.39
N ALA A 206 15.59 -19.48 27.70
CA ALA A 206 14.94 -19.54 29.02
C ALA A 206 14.58 -20.99 29.42
N LEU A 207 13.94 -21.75 28.51
CA LEU A 207 13.62 -23.16 28.74
C LEU A 207 14.86 -24.02 28.98
N ASN A 208 15.92 -23.82 28.18
CA ASN A 208 17.20 -24.52 28.36
C ASN A 208 17.83 -24.19 29.71
N SER A 209 17.88 -22.90 30.08
CA SER A 209 18.40 -22.45 31.38
C SER A 209 17.60 -23.02 32.56
N PHE A 210 16.29 -23.16 32.42
CA PHE A 210 15.45 -23.83 33.42
C PHE A 210 15.78 -25.33 33.52
N VAL A 211 15.91 -26.03 32.38
CA VAL A 211 16.29 -27.45 32.34
C VAL A 211 17.68 -27.69 32.94
N GLU A 212 18.63 -26.79 32.70
CA GLU A 212 19.97 -26.81 33.32
C GLU A 212 19.94 -26.54 34.83
N ALA A 213 18.95 -25.79 35.34
CA ALA A 213 18.76 -25.56 36.77
C ALA A 213 18.07 -26.73 37.49
N LEU A 214 17.28 -27.56 36.81
CA LEU A 214 16.52 -28.69 37.39
C LEU A 214 17.31 -29.66 38.29
N PRO A 215 18.60 -29.99 38.05
CA PRO A 215 19.32 -30.95 38.88
C PRO A 215 19.45 -30.54 40.34
N GLY A 216 19.60 -29.24 40.64
CA GLY A 216 19.87 -28.76 42.01
C GLY A 216 18.82 -29.22 43.03
N PRO A 217 17.53 -28.90 42.86
CA PRO A 217 16.48 -29.38 43.78
C PRO A 217 16.28 -30.89 43.75
N GLN A 218 16.58 -31.59 42.65
CA GLN A 218 16.54 -33.05 42.61
C GLN A 218 17.66 -33.68 43.45
N GLU A 219 18.84 -33.07 43.46
CA GLU A 219 19.98 -33.46 44.30
C GLU A 219 19.71 -33.14 45.76
N GLY A 220 19.18 -31.96 46.08
CA GLY A 220 18.74 -31.59 47.44
C GLY A 220 17.67 -32.53 48.01
N ILE A 221 16.65 -32.88 47.24
CA ILE A 221 15.61 -33.87 47.65
C ILE A 221 16.24 -35.27 47.85
N ARG A 222 17.17 -35.68 46.98
CA ARG A 222 17.87 -36.97 47.12
C ARG A 222 18.77 -37.01 48.36
N TRP A 223 19.51 -35.93 48.62
CA TRP A 223 20.31 -35.74 49.84
C TRP A 223 19.42 -35.84 51.08
N LEU A 224 18.30 -35.10 51.10
CA LEU A 224 17.37 -35.09 52.23
C LEU A 224 16.79 -36.49 52.50
N GLY A 225 16.45 -37.24 51.45
CA GLY A 225 16.01 -38.63 51.57
C GLY A 225 17.03 -39.50 52.30
N GLY A 226 18.30 -39.45 51.89
CA GLY A 226 19.38 -40.20 52.53
C GLY A 226 19.67 -39.78 53.97
N GLN A 227 19.49 -38.50 54.32
CA GLN A 227 19.66 -38.03 55.70
C GLN A 227 18.48 -38.43 56.60
N VAL A 228 17.25 -38.44 56.08
CA VAL A 228 16.07 -38.93 56.81
C VAL A 228 16.18 -40.44 57.05
N GLU A 229 16.68 -41.20 56.07
CA GLU A 229 16.99 -42.63 56.21
C GLU A 229 18.09 -42.85 57.27
N ALA A 230 19.23 -42.15 57.18
CA ALA A 230 20.32 -42.25 58.16
C ALA A 230 19.95 -41.77 59.58
N LEU A 231 18.94 -40.91 59.72
CA LEU A 231 18.35 -40.52 61.01
C LEU A 231 17.38 -41.59 61.52
N ALA A 232 16.57 -42.19 60.65
CA ALA A 232 15.69 -43.30 60.99
C ALA A 232 16.50 -44.50 61.51
N ASP A 233 17.56 -44.90 60.80
CA ASP A 233 18.49 -45.95 61.23
C ASP A 233 19.10 -45.65 62.62
N ALA A 234 19.50 -44.40 62.86
CA ALA A 234 20.10 -43.99 64.14
C ALA A 234 19.07 -43.99 65.29
N LEU A 235 17.81 -43.66 65.01
CA LEU A 235 16.71 -43.70 65.98
C LEU A 235 16.23 -45.14 66.24
N GLU A 236 16.21 -46.00 65.23
CA GLU A 236 15.92 -47.44 65.38
C GLU A 236 17.01 -48.12 66.20
N TRP A 237 18.29 -47.89 65.88
CA TRP A 237 19.39 -48.39 66.69
C TRP A 237 19.36 -47.87 68.14
N LEU A 238 19.08 -46.57 68.35
CA LEU A 238 18.86 -46.02 69.69
C LEU A 238 17.71 -46.73 70.41
N ALA A 239 16.60 -47.03 69.72
CA ALA A 239 15.47 -47.77 70.29
C ALA A 239 15.84 -49.21 70.67
N GLU A 240 16.61 -49.93 69.85
CA GLU A 240 17.14 -51.26 70.18
C GLU A 240 18.03 -51.21 71.43
N GLN A 241 18.99 -50.27 71.50
CA GLN A 241 19.90 -50.14 72.64
C GLN A 241 19.17 -49.78 73.94
N VAL A 242 18.09 -49.00 73.85
CA VAL A 242 17.24 -48.66 75.01
C VAL A 242 16.36 -49.84 75.43
N GLN A 243 15.76 -50.59 74.50
CA GLN A 243 14.97 -51.79 74.78
C GLN A 243 15.80 -52.95 75.37
N GLU A 244 17.12 -53.00 75.12
CA GLU A 244 18.00 -53.95 75.82
C GLU A 244 18.33 -53.52 77.28
N ALA A 245 18.12 -52.24 77.61
CA ALA A 245 18.44 -51.67 78.91
C ALA A 245 17.23 -51.52 79.85
N VAL A 246 16.03 -51.29 79.29
CA VAL A 246 14.76 -51.02 79.98
C VAL A 246 13.70 -51.98 79.45
N GLU A 247 12.73 -52.41 80.27
CA GLU A 247 11.60 -53.20 79.78
C GLU A 247 10.85 -52.42 78.67
N PRO A 248 10.32 -53.09 77.62
CA PRO A 248 9.72 -52.40 76.49
C PRO A 248 8.40 -51.73 76.89
N VAL A 249 8.40 -50.40 76.93
CA VAL A 249 7.23 -49.56 77.21
C VAL A 249 6.94 -48.63 76.03
N GLU A 250 5.72 -48.66 75.50
CA GLU A 250 5.22 -47.66 74.54
C GLU A 250 4.57 -46.48 75.29
N PRO A 251 4.75 -45.22 74.83
CA PRO A 251 5.49 -44.76 73.64
C PRO A 251 6.98 -44.48 73.89
N PHE A 252 7.75 -44.38 72.80
CA PHE A 252 9.21 -44.16 72.78
C PHE A 252 9.71 -42.95 73.61
N THR A 253 8.93 -41.87 73.71
CA THR A 253 9.28 -40.71 74.56
C THR A 253 9.27 -41.05 76.05
N THR A 254 8.36 -41.92 76.49
CA THR A 254 8.36 -42.50 77.84
C THR A 254 9.58 -43.40 78.02
N MET A 255 9.91 -44.23 77.03
CA MET A 255 11.06 -45.13 77.04
C MET A 255 12.39 -44.39 77.23
N ILE A 256 12.61 -43.26 76.54
CA ILE A 256 13.78 -42.39 76.76
C ILE A 256 13.79 -41.78 78.17
N ALA A 257 12.63 -41.31 78.66
CA ALA A 257 12.53 -40.74 80.01
C ALA A 257 12.82 -41.79 81.10
N GLU A 258 12.29 -43.00 80.95
CA GLU A 258 12.55 -44.15 81.84
C GLU A 258 14.01 -44.62 81.76
N PHE A 259 14.64 -44.59 80.58
CA PHE A 259 16.08 -44.83 80.44
C PHE A 259 16.91 -43.81 81.21
N VAL A 260 16.60 -42.51 81.08
CA VAL A 260 17.31 -41.45 81.83
C VAL A 260 17.12 -41.61 83.35
N LEU A 261 15.91 -41.93 83.81
CA LEU A 261 15.64 -42.21 85.23
C LEU A 261 16.39 -43.47 85.72
N TRP A 262 16.41 -44.54 84.92
CA TRP A 262 17.16 -45.76 85.21
C TRP A 262 18.68 -45.53 85.29
N VAL A 263 19.25 -44.71 84.38
CA VAL A 263 20.67 -44.32 84.44
C VAL A 263 20.97 -43.53 85.71
N LEU A 264 20.09 -42.61 86.11
CA LEU A 264 20.23 -41.81 87.33
C LEU A 264 20.13 -42.67 88.60
N ASP A 265 19.20 -43.61 88.66
CA ASP A 265 18.97 -44.48 89.83
C ASP A 265 20.02 -45.61 89.98
N ARG A 266 20.74 -45.97 88.91
CA ARG A 266 21.65 -47.15 88.88
C ARG A 266 23.15 -46.83 88.94
N LEU A 267 23.52 -45.60 89.29
CA LEU A 267 24.91 -45.17 89.54
C LEU A 267 25.42 -45.61 90.94
N PRO A 268 25.55 -46.93 91.18
CA PRO A 268 26.91 -47.44 91.38
C PRO A 268 27.20 -48.81 90.74
N PHE A 269 28.27 -48.86 89.95
CA PHE A 269 29.08 -50.04 89.56
C PHE A 269 28.33 -51.35 89.22
N GLY A 270 27.78 -51.44 88.00
CA GLY A 270 27.40 -52.74 87.42
C GLY A 270 26.76 -52.67 86.04
N ALA A 271 25.85 -51.72 85.81
CA ALA A 271 25.08 -51.59 84.56
C ALA A 271 25.66 -50.59 83.54
N GLY A 272 26.82 -50.00 83.84
CA GLY A 272 27.36 -48.82 83.15
C GLY A 272 27.74 -49.01 81.67
N ALA A 273 27.83 -50.25 81.17
CA ALA A 273 28.09 -50.50 79.75
C ALA A 273 26.88 -50.13 78.87
N ARG A 274 25.66 -50.54 79.25
CA ARG A 274 24.43 -50.19 78.50
C ARG A 274 24.05 -48.73 78.66
N ALA A 275 24.19 -48.19 79.88
CA ALA A 275 24.03 -46.76 80.13
C ALA A 275 24.95 -45.92 79.23
N ARG A 276 26.22 -46.34 79.06
CA ARG A 276 27.15 -45.71 78.13
C ARG A 276 26.67 -45.86 76.69
N ALA A 277 26.32 -47.05 76.22
CA ALA A 277 25.87 -47.27 74.85
C ALA A 277 24.65 -46.42 74.47
N GLY A 278 23.62 -46.33 75.31
CA GLY A 278 22.45 -45.47 75.06
C GLY A 278 22.77 -43.96 75.13
N MET A 279 23.69 -43.54 75.99
CA MET A 279 24.18 -42.14 75.99
C MET A 279 25.05 -41.82 74.77
N GLU A 280 25.85 -42.77 74.30
CA GLU A 280 26.67 -42.69 73.08
C GLU A 280 25.77 -42.62 71.84
N ALA A 281 24.67 -43.41 71.80
CA ALA A 281 23.65 -43.33 70.78
C ALA A 281 22.89 -41.99 70.76
N MET A 282 22.48 -41.47 71.92
CA MET A 282 21.89 -40.12 72.00
C MET A 282 22.91 -39.03 71.61
N GLN A 283 24.17 -39.19 71.98
CA GLN A 283 25.24 -38.28 71.58
C GLN A 283 25.44 -38.30 70.06
N ASP A 284 25.40 -39.46 69.41
CA ASP A 284 25.49 -39.58 67.95
C ASP A 284 24.30 -38.93 67.24
N VAL A 285 23.07 -39.13 67.71
CA VAL A 285 21.89 -38.43 67.16
C VAL A 285 22.03 -36.91 67.32
N ILE A 286 22.42 -36.43 68.52
CA ILE A 286 22.62 -35.01 68.79
C ILE A 286 23.76 -34.42 67.92
N ASN A 287 24.84 -35.17 67.69
CA ASN A 287 25.96 -34.76 66.85
C ASN A 287 25.59 -34.65 65.36
N ARG A 288 24.60 -35.44 64.88
CA ARG A 288 24.12 -35.40 63.49
C ARG A 288 23.11 -34.27 63.21
N LEU A 289 22.40 -33.78 64.24
CA LEU A 289 21.38 -32.73 64.06
C LEU A 289 21.93 -31.42 63.46
N PRO A 290 23.11 -30.88 63.84
CA PRO A 290 23.69 -29.70 63.21
C PRO A 290 23.89 -29.85 61.71
N ASP A 291 24.44 -30.98 61.25
CA ASP A 291 24.71 -31.24 59.84
C ASP A 291 23.40 -31.41 59.04
N LEU A 292 22.39 -32.07 59.64
CA LEU A 292 21.05 -32.17 59.07
C LEU A 292 20.39 -30.79 58.93
N ILE A 293 20.46 -29.95 59.96
CA ILE A 293 19.87 -28.59 59.92
C ILE A 293 20.59 -27.71 58.90
N ALA A 294 21.93 -27.80 58.84
CA ALA A 294 22.74 -27.07 57.87
C ALA A 294 22.38 -27.46 56.43
N GLY A 295 22.38 -28.75 56.09
CA GLY A 295 22.05 -29.18 54.73
C GLY A 295 20.56 -29.05 54.38
N ILE A 296 19.62 -29.14 55.32
CA ILE A 296 18.22 -28.74 55.06
C ILE A 296 18.17 -27.27 54.63
N ASN A 297 18.93 -26.39 55.29
CA ASN A 297 19.01 -24.99 54.89
C ASN A 297 19.70 -24.83 53.53
N ASP A 298 20.90 -25.37 53.38
CA ASP A 298 21.82 -25.05 52.28
C ASP A 298 21.53 -25.85 51.00
N ASP A 299 21.18 -27.14 51.12
CA ASP A 299 20.93 -28.04 49.98
C ASP A 299 19.45 -28.11 49.55
N VAL A 300 18.51 -27.70 50.41
CA VAL A 300 17.06 -27.81 50.14
C VAL A 300 16.35 -26.45 50.16
N LEU A 301 16.40 -25.73 51.29
CA LEU A 301 15.61 -24.50 51.46
C LEU A 301 16.17 -23.33 50.64
N VAL A 302 17.49 -23.15 50.56
CA VAL A 302 18.11 -22.10 49.75
C VAL A 302 17.83 -22.26 48.25
N PRO A 303 18.02 -23.44 47.62
CA PRO A 303 17.65 -23.66 46.21
C PRO A 303 16.15 -23.45 45.94
N LEU A 304 15.27 -23.92 46.84
CA LEU A 304 13.83 -23.68 46.72
C LEU A 304 13.47 -22.19 46.92
N ALA A 305 14.16 -21.47 47.80
CA ALA A 305 13.96 -20.04 48.02
C ALA A 305 14.44 -19.19 46.85
N ASP A 306 15.50 -19.58 46.12
CA ASP A 306 15.86 -18.93 44.87
C ASP A 306 14.78 -19.17 43.79
N TRP A 307 14.21 -20.39 43.70
CA TRP A 307 13.17 -20.75 42.72
C TRP A 307 11.76 -20.17 42.98
N PHE A 308 11.36 -20.05 44.24
CA PHE A 308 10.00 -19.64 44.65
C PHE A 308 9.98 -18.31 45.42
N GLY A 309 11.12 -17.64 45.55
CA GLY A 309 11.24 -16.37 46.25
C GLY A 309 10.77 -15.15 45.46
N GLU A 310 10.77 -14.00 46.12
CA GLU A 310 10.36 -12.71 45.56
C GLU A 310 11.34 -12.14 44.51
N ASN A 311 12.50 -12.78 44.31
CA ASN A 311 13.51 -12.31 43.36
C ASN A 311 13.21 -12.81 41.95
N GLU A 312 12.47 -12.01 41.18
CA GLU A 312 12.08 -12.26 39.78
C GLU A 312 13.25 -12.78 38.91
N ARG A 313 14.48 -12.30 39.11
CA ARG A 313 15.66 -12.72 38.32
C ARG A 313 16.16 -14.14 38.61
N ARG A 314 15.62 -14.81 39.63
CA ARG A 314 16.03 -16.14 40.09
C ARG A 314 14.86 -17.11 40.22
N ASN A 315 13.67 -16.58 40.45
CA ASN A 315 12.49 -17.39 40.59
C ASN A 315 12.05 -17.95 39.23
N LEU A 316 11.25 -19.02 39.28
CA LEU A 316 10.75 -19.72 38.10
C LEU A 316 9.90 -18.82 37.19
N PHE A 317 9.27 -17.79 37.76
CA PHE A 317 8.44 -16.86 37.00
C PHE A 317 9.32 -16.00 36.07
N GLY A 318 10.30 -15.26 36.59
CA GLY A 318 11.15 -14.42 35.74
C GLY A 318 12.24 -15.14 34.96
N ILE A 319 12.63 -16.37 35.34
CA ILE A 319 13.51 -17.21 34.50
C ILE A 319 12.76 -17.83 33.31
N LEU A 320 11.52 -18.32 33.51
CA LEU A 320 10.83 -19.14 32.51
C LEU A 320 9.54 -18.51 31.98
N LEU A 321 8.65 -18.05 32.87
CA LEU A 321 7.32 -17.58 32.47
C LEU A 321 7.36 -16.21 31.80
N ASP A 322 8.11 -15.25 32.36
CA ASP A 322 8.15 -13.88 31.86
C ASP A 322 8.77 -13.84 30.45
N PRO A 323 9.94 -14.47 30.16
CA PRO A 323 10.49 -14.49 28.80
C PRO A 323 9.59 -15.19 27.78
N ILE A 324 8.84 -16.22 28.18
CA ILE A 324 7.86 -16.88 27.30
C ILE A 324 6.65 -15.96 27.06
N THR A 325 6.18 -15.26 28.08
CA THR A 325 5.00 -14.39 27.98
C THR A 325 5.33 -13.15 27.15
N GLU A 326 6.32 -12.37 27.59
CA GLU A 326 6.73 -11.10 26.98
C GLU A 326 7.32 -11.24 25.57
N HIS A 327 7.95 -12.37 25.25
CA HIS A 327 8.65 -12.53 23.96
C HIS A 327 8.03 -13.57 23.02
N VAL A 328 7.18 -14.48 23.50
CA VAL A 328 6.48 -15.44 22.62
C VAL A 328 4.98 -15.18 22.57
N ILE A 329 4.30 -15.08 23.71
CA ILE A 329 2.84 -14.97 23.76
C ILE A 329 2.37 -13.58 23.29
N ASP A 330 2.98 -12.52 23.80
CA ASP A 330 2.60 -11.15 23.44
C ASP A 330 2.88 -10.85 21.96
N PRO A 331 4.09 -11.13 21.40
CA PRO A 331 4.33 -10.94 19.96
C PRO A 331 3.47 -11.83 19.07
N ALA A 332 3.16 -13.07 19.46
CA ALA A 332 2.22 -13.91 18.70
C ALA A 332 0.80 -13.32 18.70
N THR A 333 0.37 -12.75 19.83
CA THR A 333 -0.91 -12.04 19.95
C THR A 333 -0.93 -10.77 19.09
N ASP A 334 0.18 -10.05 19.01
CA ASP A 334 0.31 -8.87 18.15
C ASP A 334 0.35 -9.22 16.66
N ILE A 335 0.96 -10.33 16.24
CA ILE A 335 0.84 -10.82 14.85
C ILE A 335 -0.63 -11.07 14.48
N LEU A 336 -1.42 -11.67 15.37
CA LEU A 336 -2.85 -11.91 15.12
C LEU A 336 -3.63 -10.60 14.98
N LYS A 337 -3.30 -9.56 15.76
CA LYS A 337 -3.86 -8.21 15.59
C LYS A 337 -3.46 -7.60 14.24
N GLU A 338 -2.18 -7.68 13.85
CA GLU A 338 -1.72 -7.11 12.59
C GLU A 338 -2.27 -7.84 11.35
N ILE A 339 -2.52 -9.15 11.45
CA ILE A 339 -3.22 -9.90 10.39
C ILE A 339 -4.68 -9.44 10.27
N ALA A 340 -5.38 -9.20 11.39
CA ALA A 340 -6.73 -8.64 11.36
C ALA A 340 -6.74 -7.20 10.80
N ASN A 341 -5.79 -6.35 11.22
CA ASN A 341 -5.61 -5.00 10.66
C ASN A 341 -5.34 -5.04 9.13
N LEU A 342 -4.57 -6.03 8.66
CA LEU A 342 -4.28 -6.24 7.24
C LEU A 342 -5.54 -6.65 6.46
N GLU A 343 -6.38 -7.53 7.02
CA GLU A 343 -7.67 -7.91 6.41
C GLU A 343 -8.62 -6.71 6.32
N ASP A 344 -8.78 -5.94 7.40
CA ASP A 344 -9.58 -4.71 7.42
C ASP A 344 -9.05 -3.67 6.43
N ALA A 345 -7.73 -3.45 6.38
CA ALA A 345 -7.10 -2.53 5.44
C ALA A 345 -7.30 -2.97 3.98
N TYR A 346 -7.10 -4.25 3.67
CA TYR A 346 -7.35 -4.83 2.35
C TYR A 346 -8.82 -4.64 1.93
N GLN A 347 -9.76 -4.93 2.84
CA GLN A 347 -11.18 -4.88 2.54
C GLN A 347 -11.69 -3.43 2.37
N ALA A 348 -11.25 -2.51 3.24
CA ALA A 348 -11.70 -1.12 3.24
C ALA A 348 -11.02 -0.26 2.17
N GLN A 349 -9.73 -0.47 1.89
CA GLN A 349 -8.94 0.39 1.00
C GLN A 349 -8.80 -0.18 -0.42
N LEU A 350 -8.74 -1.51 -0.58
CA LEU A 350 -8.50 -2.15 -1.87
C LEU A 350 -9.77 -2.78 -2.44
N SER A 351 -10.34 -3.81 -1.81
CA SER A 351 -11.35 -4.65 -2.47
C SER A 351 -12.64 -3.88 -2.80
N GLY A 352 -13.22 -3.17 -1.83
CA GLY A 352 -14.44 -2.37 -2.01
C GLY A 352 -14.27 -1.23 -3.02
N PRO A 353 -13.30 -0.31 -2.82
CA PRO A 353 -13.09 0.82 -3.73
C PRO A 353 -12.71 0.40 -5.16
N VAL A 354 -11.87 -0.64 -5.33
CA VAL A 354 -11.52 -1.15 -6.67
C VAL A 354 -12.73 -1.77 -7.35
N GLN A 355 -13.55 -2.57 -6.63
CA GLN A 355 -14.76 -3.15 -7.20
C GLN A 355 -15.74 -2.05 -7.66
N GLN A 356 -15.99 -1.05 -6.82
CA GLN A 356 -16.86 0.08 -7.15
C GLN A 356 -16.36 0.86 -8.38
N ALA A 357 -15.05 1.11 -8.46
CA ALA A 357 -14.43 1.76 -9.61
C ALA A 357 -14.53 0.92 -10.90
N LEU A 358 -14.39 -0.41 -10.81
CA LEU A 358 -14.57 -1.31 -11.95
C LEU A 358 -16.03 -1.35 -12.43
N GLU A 359 -16.99 -1.39 -11.52
CA GLU A 359 -18.44 -1.34 -11.83
C GLU A 359 -18.81 0.00 -12.51
N GLN A 360 -18.30 1.12 -12.01
CA GLN A 360 -18.48 2.44 -12.64
C GLN A 360 -17.88 2.47 -14.06
N ARG A 361 -16.66 1.98 -14.26
CA ARG A 361 -16.04 1.91 -15.60
C ARG A 361 -16.79 0.97 -16.55
N ALA A 362 -17.37 -0.11 -16.05
CA ALA A 362 -18.22 -1.00 -16.86
C ALA A 362 -19.50 -0.29 -17.31
N ALA A 363 -20.17 0.45 -16.42
CA ALA A 363 -21.35 1.24 -16.74
C ALA A 363 -21.05 2.34 -17.78
N ILE A 364 -19.97 3.10 -17.59
CA ILE A 364 -19.55 4.15 -18.54
C ILE A 364 -19.20 3.53 -19.92
N ARG A 365 -18.51 2.39 -19.96
CA ARG A 365 -18.23 1.67 -21.22
C ARG A 365 -19.50 1.23 -21.95
N SER A 366 -20.54 0.80 -21.22
CA SER A 366 -21.84 0.48 -21.84
C SER A 366 -22.51 1.72 -22.45
N GLN A 367 -22.45 2.86 -21.75
CA GLN A 367 -22.99 4.13 -22.25
C GLN A 367 -22.23 4.64 -23.50
N ILE A 368 -20.89 4.46 -23.52
CA ILE A 368 -20.04 4.74 -24.69
C ILE A 368 -20.46 3.88 -25.88
N GLN A 369 -20.68 2.57 -25.68
CA GLN A 369 -21.11 1.67 -26.75
C GLN A 369 -22.50 2.04 -27.30
N GLU A 370 -23.44 2.42 -26.42
CA GLU A 370 -24.78 2.89 -26.82
C GLU A 370 -24.73 4.23 -27.57
N ALA A 371 -23.89 5.16 -27.15
CA ALA A 371 -23.67 6.43 -27.85
C ALA A 371 -23.02 6.20 -29.24
N GLN A 372 -22.01 5.34 -29.34
CA GLN A 372 -21.38 4.96 -30.61
C GLN A 372 -22.36 4.28 -31.57
N ALA A 373 -23.24 3.40 -31.05
CA ALA A 373 -24.28 2.76 -31.84
C ALA A 373 -25.30 3.76 -32.40
N ARG A 374 -25.68 4.80 -31.63
CA ARG A 374 -26.56 5.88 -32.09
C ARG A 374 -25.92 6.71 -33.21
N MET A 375 -24.66 7.09 -33.07
CA MET A 375 -23.88 7.80 -34.10
C MET A 375 -23.57 6.96 -35.36
N GLY A 376 -23.93 5.67 -35.39
CA GLY A 376 -23.59 4.78 -36.50
C GLY A 376 -22.11 4.39 -36.58
N TRP A 377 -21.31 4.75 -35.56
CA TRP A 377 -19.94 4.25 -35.38
C TRP A 377 -19.98 2.77 -34.96
N ARG A 378 -20.07 1.90 -35.97
CA ARG A 378 -19.75 0.48 -35.80
C ARG A 378 -18.23 0.34 -35.63
N ALA A 379 -17.83 -0.26 -34.52
CA ALA A 379 -16.45 -0.61 -34.21
C ALA A 379 -15.90 -1.71 -35.12
#